data_AF-A0A970ZPB0-F1
#
_entry.id   AF-A0A970ZPB0-F1
#
_cell.length_a   1.000
_cell.length_b   1.000
_cell.length_c   1.000
_cell.angle_alpha   90.00
_cell.angle_beta   90.00
_cell.angle_gamma   90.00
#
_symmetry.space_group_name_H-M   'P 1'
#
loop_
_entity.id
_entity.type
_entity.pdbx_description
1 polymer ?
#
loop_
_entity_poly.entity_id
_entity_poly.type
_entity_poly.pdbx_seq_one_letter_code
_entity_poly.pdbx_strand_id
1 'polypeptide(L)'
;MPQHLTTGLGKAALLLLFAFLPGQRAAAHPAHAKPVNYPFVVGFERFHSSQDDDAYLAEGGMILLNELNCVACHAPPAALADTLTGVVATDLTGVATRLDPIRLEIFIRNPRFLKRDSTMPSLFAGPDRDLDEVLALKQYLANLTYEVPDYPVGEIESGRNLYHRIGCVACHAPEPGYRPAGLPDNAVIEMTGLASVPMNLADLYDLRTLTHFLLHPNEHRPSGRMPDFQLTEKEATDLAAYLKAGPDLTLPDDLSGALDPDGAFARDPALVEQGRALFATKNCTACHLVPGSEGKTGPPRARPLLELETGGSGGCFSQRPVGGAVPFYGLDEVQKRAIRAALVRLAEKSPPEGAARIDWRMKLLNCYACHGRDGIGGAETSREVYFGFANEQAKLLGRRGHLPPDLDGIGGRLTPAWLARALHGAPEGRKEEAVRPYLAAPMPIYRREMVDPLRELLLEVDDPTDAAGAAADLPGNGAAGEAIFHGKGECVRCHDAGTVRSTEWPGIDLTLSPLRLRRSYFEEIVRAPSWRHPGALEDPAGLSREELADLWAWLESLAGE
;
A
#
# COMPACT_ATOMS: atom_id res chain seq x y z
N MET A 1 -67.59 42.98 -44.19
CA MET A 1 -67.19 43.72 -42.98
C MET A 1 -66.64 42.72 -41.98
N PRO A 2 -65.55 42.98 -41.26
CA PRO A 2 -64.18 43.25 -41.73
C PRO A 2 -63.20 42.16 -41.18
N GLN A 3 -62.15 41.75 -41.91
CA GLN A 3 -60.73 42.18 -41.82
C GLN A 3 -59.82 41.33 -40.90
N HIS A 4 -58.72 40.84 -41.49
CA HIS A 4 -57.31 40.85 -40.99
C HIS A 4 -56.99 40.12 -39.65
N LEU A 5 -55.97 39.26 -39.48
CA LEU A 5 -54.59 39.25 -39.95
C LEU A 5 -53.90 37.89 -39.64
N THR A 6 -53.21 37.35 -40.64
CA THR A 6 -51.83 36.76 -40.62
C THR A 6 -51.36 35.72 -39.59
N THR A 7 -50.94 34.58 -40.16
CA THR A 7 -49.68 33.82 -39.93
C THR A 7 -49.33 33.35 -38.52
N GLY A 8 -49.38 32.03 -38.32
CA GLY A 8 -48.60 31.32 -37.31
C GLY A 8 -47.93 30.08 -37.93
N LEU A 9 -46.67 30.20 -38.34
CA LEU A 9 -45.80 29.04 -38.54
C LEU A 9 -45.54 28.41 -37.15
N GLY A 10 -46.26 27.34 -36.83
CA GLY A 10 -45.96 26.48 -35.69
C GLY A 10 -44.75 25.60 -36.00
N LYS A 11 -43.60 25.95 -35.42
CA LYS A 11 -42.36 25.18 -35.48
C LYS A 11 -42.60 23.75 -34.99
N ALA A 12 -42.16 22.79 -35.80
CA ALA A 12 -42.10 21.38 -35.45
C ALA A 12 -41.30 21.20 -34.16
N ALA A 13 -41.94 20.62 -33.14
CA ALA A 13 -41.27 20.15 -31.95
C ALA A 13 -40.45 18.91 -32.31
N LEU A 14 -39.17 19.10 -32.57
CA LEU A 14 -38.20 18.01 -32.64
C LEU A 14 -38.00 17.49 -31.21
N LEU A 15 -38.81 16.50 -30.83
CA LEU A 15 -38.52 15.65 -29.67
C LEU A 15 -37.19 14.93 -29.95
N LEU A 16 -36.11 15.47 -29.38
CA LEU A 16 -34.85 14.75 -29.23
C LEU A 16 -35.12 13.56 -28.29
N LEU A 17 -35.52 12.45 -28.90
CA LEU A 17 -35.30 11.12 -28.34
C LEU A 17 -33.80 10.99 -28.15
N PHE A 18 -33.33 11.25 -26.92
CA PHE A 18 -32.06 10.70 -26.46
C PHE A 18 -32.22 9.18 -26.55
N ALA A 19 -31.80 8.62 -27.69
CA ALA A 19 -31.43 7.23 -27.75
C ALA A 19 -30.37 7.06 -26.66
N PHE A 20 -30.75 6.45 -25.55
CA PHE A 20 -29.82 5.73 -24.71
C PHE A 20 -29.21 4.65 -25.61
N LEU A 21 -28.17 5.02 -26.36
CA LEU A 21 -27.15 4.05 -26.69
C LEU A 21 -26.78 3.43 -25.35
N PRO A 22 -26.90 2.11 -25.17
CA PRO A 22 -26.22 1.47 -24.08
C PRO A 22 -24.75 1.71 -24.41
N GLY A 23 -24.20 2.83 -23.91
CA GLY A 23 -22.77 2.97 -23.81
C GLY A 23 -22.35 1.67 -23.17
N GLN A 24 -21.51 0.92 -23.87
CA GLN A 24 -20.73 -0.13 -23.24
C GLN A 24 -20.12 0.55 -22.02
N ARG A 25 -20.75 0.37 -20.86
CA ARG A 25 -20.02 0.48 -19.62
C ARG A 25 -18.99 -0.61 -19.82
N ALA A 26 -17.78 -0.23 -20.23
CA ALA A 26 -16.64 -1.11 -20.13
C ALA A 26 -16.77 -1.72 -18.73
N ALA A 27 -17.11 -3.00 -18.67
CA ALA A 27 -17.19 -3.64 -17.37
C ALA A 27 -15.79 -3.48 -16.78
N ALA A 28 -15.72 -3.05 -15.52
CA ALA A 28 -14.43 -2.86 -14.86
C ALA A 28 -13.60 -4.13 -15.04
N HIS A 29 -12.28 -3.99 -15.18
CA HIS A 29 -11.38 -5.12 -15.30
C HIS A 29 -11.69 -6.14 -14.18
N PRO A 30 -11.66 -7.45 -14.45
CA PRO A 30 -12.30 -8.45 -13.59
C PRO A 30 -11.69 -8.54 -12.19
N ALA A 31 -10.41 -8.19 -12.02
CA ALA A 31 -9.76 -8.06 -10.70
C ALA A 31 -10.13 -6.78 -9.91
N HIS A 32 -11.10 -5.97 -10.35
CA HIS A 32 -11.54 -4.81 -9.58
C HIS A 32 -12.31 -5.24 -8.32
N ALA A 33 -11.91 -4.67 -7.19
CA ALA A 33 -12.71 -4.74 -5.97
C ALA A 33 -14.11 -4.16 -6.20
N LYS A 34 -15.09 -4.66 -5.45
CA LYS A 34 -16.44 -4.09 -5.46
C LYS A 34 -16.35 -2.58 -5.17
N PRO A 35 -16.91 -1.72 -6.04
CA PRO A 35 -16.83 -0.28 -5.83
C PRO A 35 -17.51 0.12 -4.52
N VAL A 36 -16.81 0.87 -3.70
CA VAL A 36 -17.37 1.56 -2.52
C VAL A 36 -17.71 3.01 -2.88
N ASN A 37 -18.54 3.65 -2.06
CA ASN A 37 -18.95 5.04 -2.26
C ASN A 37 -18.68 5.88 -1.00
N TYR A 38 -17.47 5.75 -0.47
CA TYR A 38 -16.93 6.46 0.69
C TYR A 38 -15.39 6.39 0.58
N PRO A 39 -14.61 7.26 1.25
CA PRO A 39 -13.16 7.23 1.15
C PRO A 39 -12.61 5.92 1.73
N PHE A 40 -11.86 5.16 0.93
CA PHE A 40 -11.36 3.84 1.35
C PHE A 40 -10.04 3.97 2.11
N VAL A 41 -10.04 3.58 3.39
CA VAL A 41 -8.85 3.57 4.25
C VAL A 41 -8.59 2.14 4.70
N VAL A 42 -7.61 1.47 4.08
CA VAL A 42 -7.40 0.02 4.23
C VAL A 42 -7.29 -0.46 5.69
N GLY A 43 -6.57 0.27 6.54
CA GLY A 43 -6.45 -0.07 7.97
C GLY A 43 -7.78 0.05 8.73
N PHE A 44 -8.68 0.93 8.31
CA PHE A 44 -10.03 1.00 8.85
C PHE A 44 -10.91 -0.12 8.26
N GLU A 45 -10.91 -0.29 6.94
CA GLU A 45 -11.77 -1.24 6.24
C GLU A 45 -11.50 -2.70 6.64
N ARG A 46 -10.23 -3.05 6.85
CA ARG A 46 -9.82 -4.42 7.17
C ARG A 46 -10.10 -4.80 8.62
N PHE A 47 -10.04 -3.84 9.55
CA PHE A 47 -10.09 -4.13 10.99
C PHE A 47 -11.34 -3.58 11.66
N HIS A 48 -11.78 -2.38 11.32
CA HIS A 48 -12.78 -1.62 12.09
C HIS A 48 -14.13 -1.43 11.39
N SER A 49 -14.29 -1.84 10.12
CA SER A 49 -15.52 -1.62 9.34
C SER A 49 -16.72 -2.49 9.77
N SER A 50 -16.48 -3.60 10.48
CA SER A 50 -17.49 -4.64 10.76
C SER A 50 -18.07 -4.62 12.17
N GLN A 51 -17.74 -3.64 13.02
CA GLN A 51 -18.02 -3.72 14.46
C GLN A 51 -18.96 -2.63 14.99
N ASP A 52 -19.72 -3.00 16.01
CA ASP A 52 -20.72 -2.15 16.67
C ASP A 52 -20.25 -1.50 17.99
N ASP A 53 -19.11 -1.93 18.55
CA ASP A 53 -18.55 -1.38 19.78
C ASP A 53 -17.86 -0.03 19.53
N ASP A 54 -18.35 1.02 20.19
CA ASP A 54 -17.83 2.39 20.05
C ASP A 54 -16.37 2.52 20.56
N ALA A 55 -15.94 1.72 21.55
CA ALA A 55 -14.56 1.74 22.03
C ALA A 55 -13.58 1.22 20.96
N TYR A 56 -13.95 0.13 20.30
CA TYR A 56 -13.21 -0.43 19.17
C TYR A 56 -13.26 0.48 17.92
N LEU A 57 -14.40 1.10 17.65
CA LEU A 57 -14.54 2.08 16.57
C LEU A 57 -13.73 3.35 16.83
N ALA A 58 -13.49 3.74 18.09
CA ALA A 58 -12.63 4.88 18.41
C ALA A 58 -11.20 4.68 17.90
N GLU A 59 -10.65 3.47 17.98
CA GLU A 59 -9.33 3.14 17.43
C GLU A 59 -9.31 3.26 15.90
N GLY A 60 -10.35 2.74 15.23
CA GLY A 60 -10.54 2.92 13.80
C GLY A 60 -10.71 4.40 13.40
N GLY A 61 -11.40 5.18 14.23
CA GLY A 61 -11.57 6.62 14.02
C GLY A 61 -10.26 7.40 14.13
N MET A 62 -9.34 6.98 15.01
CA MET A 62 -7.98 7.55 15.06
C MET A 62 -7.24 7.31 13.74
N ILE A 63 -7.35 6.11 13.16
CA ILE A 63 -6.81 5.81 11.82
C ILE A 63 -7.43 6.73 10.77
N LEU A 64 -8.76 6.92 10.78
CA LEU A 64 -9.43 7.82 9.83
C LEU A 64 -8.96 9.28 9.98
N LEU A 65 -8.81 9.79 11.21
CA LEU A 65 -8.31 11.14 11.46
C LEU A 65 -6.90 11.36 10.87
N ASN A 66 -6.04 10.33 10.94
CA ASN A 66 -4.70 10.37 10.36
C ASN A 66 -4.75 10.23 8.82
N GLU A 67 -5.40 9.18 8.32
CA GLU A 67 -5.31 8.74 6.92
C GLU A 67 -6.20 9.53 5.96
N LEU A 68 -7.24 10.18 6.46
CA LEU A 68 -7.98 11.22 5.71
C LEU A 68 -7.31 12.60 5.83
N ASN A 69 -6.17 12.67 6.53
CA ASN A 69 -5.37 13.86 6.74
C ASN A 69 -6.11 15.00 7.45
N CYS A 70 -7.02 14.68 8.38
CA CYS A 70 -7.75 15.70 9.13
C CYS A 70 -6.80 16.63 9.90
N VAL A 71 -5.66 16.08 10.34
CA VAL A 71 -4.63 16.78 11.12
C VAL A 71 -3.88 17.87 10.34
N ALA A 72 -3.94 17.86 9.01
CA ALA A 72 -3.37 18.91 8.18
C ALA A 72 -4.08 20.26 8.37
N CYS A 73 -5.34 20.23 8.79
CA CYS A 73 -6.13 21.42 9.09
C CYS A 73 -6.45 21.56 10.59
N HIS A 74 -6.66 20.44 11.28
CA HIS A 74 -7.08 20.40 12.68
C HIS A 74 -5.95 19.90 13.58
N ALA A 75 -5.34 20.81 14.35
CA ALA A 75 -4.23 20.42 15.22
C ALA A 75 -4.65 19.31 16.22
N PRO A 76 -3.90 18.20 16.34
CA PRO A 76 -4.13 17.20 17.37
C PRO A 76 -3.68 17.72 18.76
N PRO A 77 -4.11 17.07 19.85
CA PRO A 77 -3.52 17.31 21.17
C PRO A 77 -2.01 17.12 21.13
N ALA A 78 -1.24 17.94 21.86
CA ALA A 78 0.22 17.90 21.82
C ALA A 78 0.79 16.50 22.18
N ALA A 79 0.17 15.80 23.13
CA ALA A 79 0.57 14.45 23.53
C ALA A 79 0.39 13.37 22.43
N LEU A 80 -0.38 13.67 21.39
CA LEU A 80 -0.69 12.76 20.28
C LEU A 80 -0.05 13.21 18.96
N ALA A 81 0.73 14.29 18.93
CA ALA A 81 1.31 14.85 17.72
C ALA A 81 2.18 13.84 16.94
N ASP A 82 2.94 13.00 17.66
CA ASP A 82 3.82 11.98 17.06
C ASP A 82 3.07 10.72 16.58
N THR A 83 1.84 10.52 17.07
CA THR A 83 0.96 9.44 16.63
C THR A 83 0.12 9.86 15.42
N LEU A 84 -0.44 11.07 15.50
CA LEU A 84 -1.33 11.67 14.51
C LEU A 84 -0.56 12.65 13.60
N THR A 85 0.43 12.11 12.89
CA THR A 85 1.32 12.89 12.00
C THR A 85 0.68 13.28 10.67
N GLY A 86 -0.45 12.66 10.33
CA GLY A 86 -1.11 12.80 9.03
C GLY A 86 -0.41 11.98 7.96
N VAL A 87 -0.67 12.33 6.70
CA VAL A 87 -0.01 11.76 5.53
C VAL A 87 0.89 12.79 4.86
N VAL A 88 2.03 12.35 4.35
CA VAL A 88 2.91 13.18 3.53
C VAL A 88 2.15 13.57 2.27
N ALA A 89 2.19 14.87 1.98
CA ALA A 89 1.44 15.47 0.89
C ALA A 89 1.72 14.82 -0.47
N THR A 90 0.67 14.61 -1.27
CA THR A 90 0.80 14.04 -2.62
C THR A 90 1.50 15.05 -3.53
N ASP A 91 2.54 14.63 -4.22
CA ASP A 91 3.28 15.47 -5.15
C ASP A 91 2.55 15.56 -6.51
N LEU A 92 2.15 16.78 -6.86
CA LEU A 92 1.48 17.11 -8.10
C LEU A 92 2.46 17.52 -9.21
N THR A 93 3.77 17.43 -8.97
CA THR A 93 4.76 17.46 -10.06
C THR A 93 4.34 16.46 -11.13
N GLY A 94 4.22 16.92 -12.37
CA GLY A 94 3.82 16.04 -13.46
C GLY A 94 2.37 15.59 -13.50
N VAL A 95 1.47 16.17 -12.70
CA VAL A 95 0.09 15.65 -12.63
C VAL A 95 -0.60 15.64 -14.00
N ALA A 96 -0.28 16.61 -14.87
CA ALA A 96 -0.80 16.68 -16.23
C ALA A 96 -0.15 15.72 -17.22
N THR A 97 0.91 15.01 -16.81
CA THR A 97 1.44 13.86 -17.54
C THR A 97 0.64 12.60 -17.25
N ARG A 98 -0.10 12.53 -16.14
CA ARG A 98 -0.81 11.32 -15.69
C ARG A 98 -2.32 11.41 -15.81
N LEU A 99 -2.85 12.63 -15.96
CA LEU A 99 -4.27 12.92 -16.08
C LEU A 99 -4.49 13.97 -17.17
N ASP A 100 -5.40 13.71 -18.10
CA ASP A 100 -5.80 14.71 -19.09
C ASP A 100 -6.55 15.91 -18.44
N PRO A 101 -6.70 17.04 -19.16
CA PRO A 101 -7.35 18.22 -18.62
C PRO A 101 -8.79 18.02 -18.14
N ILE A 102 -9.58 17.14 -18.76
CA ILE A 102 -10.97 16.86 -18.32
C ILE A 102 -10.92 16.11 -16.98
N ARG A 103 -10.09 15.06 -16.87
CA ARG A 103 -9.92 14.34 -15.61
C ARG A 103 -9.39 15.25 -14.50
N LEU A 104 -8.43 16.13 -14.78
CA LEU A 104 -7.93 17.13 -13.83
C LEU A 104 -9.05 18.04 -13.32
N GLU A 105 -9.88 18.58 -14.23
CA GLU A 105 -11.01 19.44 -13.85
C GLU A 105 -11.99 18.70 -12.93
N ILE A 106 -12.31 17.44 -13.25
CA ILE A 106 -13.20 16.64 -12.41
C ILE A 106 -12.55 16.35 -11.05
N PHE A 107 -11.25 16.08 -10.97
CA PHE A 107 -10.56 15.92 -9.69
C PHE A 107 -10.57 17.20 -8.85
N ILE A 108 -10.43 18.39 -9.45
CA ILE A 108 -10.56 19.66 -8.71
C ILE A 108 -11.99 19.80 -8.17
N ARG A 109 -12.99 19.49 -9.00
CA ARG A 109 -14.41 19.68 -8.67
C ARG A 109 -14.92 18.67 -7.65
N ASN A 110 -14.74 17.39 -7.96
CA ASN A 110 -15.30 16.24 -7.26
C ASN A 110 -14.49 14.97 -7.61
N PRO A 111 -13.38 14.69 -6.90
CA PRO A 111 -12.58 13.46 -7.07
C PRO A 111 -13.41 12.19 -7.04
N ARG A 112 -14.47 12.19 -6.22
CA ARG A 112 -15.34 11.03 -6.00
C ARG A 112 -16.20 10.67 -7.19
N PHE A 113 -16.35 11.59 -8.14
CA PHE A 113 -17.03 11.28 -9.40
C PHE A 113 -16.20 10.30 -10.26
N LEU A 114 -14.88 10.47 -10.30
CA LEU A 114 -13.97 9.57 -11.02
C LEU A 114 -13.57 8.36 -10.18
N LYS A 115 -13.15 8.61 -8.94
CA LYS A 115 -12.70 7.58 -7.99
C LYS A 115 -13.56 7.66 -6.74
N ARG A 116 -14.66 6.91 -6.71
CA ARG A 116 -15.66 6.95 -5.62
C ARG A 116 -15.08 6.68 -4.23
N ASP A 117 -13.99 5.92 -4.21
CA ASP A 117 -13.20 5.50 -3.07
C ASP A 117 -12.00 6.44 -2.78
N SER A 118 -11.98 7.64 -3.38
CA SER A 118 -10.94 8.65 -3.17
C SER A 118 -10.90 9.13 -1.72
N THR A 119 -9.69 9.22 -1.15
CA THR A 119 -9.42 9.91 0.12
C THR A 119 -9.24 11.41 -0.06
N MET A 120 -9.03 11.90 -1.28
CA MET A 120 -9.05 13.33 -1.59
C MET A 120 -10.50 13.84 -1.48
N PRO A 121 -10.78 14.82 -0.60
CA PRO A 121 -12.12 15.35 -0.44
C PRO A 121 -12.52 16.25 -1.62
N SER A 122 -13.82 16.44 -1.78
CA SER A 122 -14.35 17.41 -2.74
C SER A 122 -14.32 18.81 -2.13
N LEU A 123 -13.58 19.74 -2.75
CA LEU A 123 -13.50 21.14 -2.31
C LEU A 123 -14.45 22.07 -3.10
N PHE A 124 -14.81 21.69 -4.34
CA PHE A 124 -15.64 22.51 -5.24
C PHE A 124 -16.93 21.78 -5.68
N ALA A 125 -17.43 20.85 -4.86
CA ALA A 125 -18.66 20.10 -5.16
C ALA A 125 -19.94 20.80 -4.66
N GLY A 126 -19.80 21.83 -3.82
CA GLY A 126 -20.91 22.62 -3.27
C GLY A 126 -21.67 23.45 -4.32
N PRO A 127 -22.85 24.00 -3.94
CA PRO A 127 -23.67 24.84 -4.80
C PRO A 127 -23.07 26.23 -5.09
N ASP A 128 -22.13 26.68 -4.27
CA ASP A 128 -21.43 27.97 -4.35
C ASP A 128 -20.10 27.89 -5.13
N ARG A 129 -19.81 26.74 -5.75
CA ARG A 129 -18.58 26.56 -6.52
C ARG A 129 -18.42 27.65 -7.58
N ASP A 130 -17.23 28.21 -7.67
CA ASP A 130 -16.84 29.14 -8.71
C ASP A 130 -16.14 28.37 -9.85
N LEU A 131 -16.73 28.39 -11.04
CA LEU A 131 -16.18 27.67 -12.20
C LEU A 131 -14.95 28.38 -12.79
N ASP A 132 -14.81 29.69 -12.59
CA ASP A 132 -13.65 30.45 -13.05
C ASP A 132 -12.42 30.12 -12.18
N GLU A 133 -12.61 29.95 -10.86
CA GLU A 133 -11.55 29.44 -9.99
C GLU A 133 -11.11 28.02 -10.36
N VAL A 134 -12.07 27.14 -10.65
CA VAL A 134 -11.78 25.77 -11.11
C VAL A 134 -10.99 25.79 -12.42
N LEU A 135 -11.37 26.66 -13.36
CA LEU A 135 -10.67 26.82 -14.64
C LEU A 135 -9.24 27.31 -14.43
N ALA A 136 -9.02 28.31 -13.56
CA ALA A 136 -7.69 28.81 -13.25
C ALA A 136 -6.82 27.73 -12.58
N LEU A 137 -7.35 26.96 -11.62
CA LEU A 137 -6.66 25.83 -11.01
C LEU A 137 -6.30 24.76 -12.05
N LYS A 138 -7.22 24.43 -12.95
CA LYS A 138 -6.98 23.51 -14.07
C LYS A 138 -5.83 24.01 -14.95
N GLN A 139 -5.82 25.30 -15.32
CA GLN A 139 -4.76 25.91 -16.11
C GLN A 139 -3.40 25.77 -15.45
N TYR A 140 -3.33 26.05 -14.15
CA TYR A 140 -2.09 25.88 -13.37
C TYR A 140 -1.61 24.43 -13.36
N LEU A 141 -2.47 23.47 -13.00
CA LEU A 141 -2.11 22.06 -12.89
C LEU A 141 -1.80 21.42 -14.25
N ALA A 142 -2.51 21.82 -15.31
CA ALA A 142 -2.26 21.39 -16.69
C ALA A 142 -0.88 21.82 -17.22
N ASN A 143 -0.21 22.76 -16.55
CA ASN A 143 1.16 23.18 -16.86
C ASN A 143 2.23 22.38 -16.10
N LEU A 144 1.85 21.46 -15.22
CA LEU A 144 2.78 20.61 -14.46
C LEU A 144 2.96 19.28 -15.20
N THR A 145 3.95 19.23 -16.10
CA THR A 145 4.28 18.05 -16.90
C THR A 145 5.75 17.64 -16.70
N TYR A 146 6.05 16.36 -16.84
CA TYR A 146 7.40 15.82 -17.08
C TYR A 146 7.35 14.76 -18.18
N GLU A 147 8.52 14.32 -18.65
CA GLU A 147 8.67 13.26 -19.63
C GLU A 147 8.67 11.88 -18.97
N VAL A 148 7.71 11.03 -19.34
CA VAL A 148 7.71 9.62 -18.94
C VAL A 148 8.43 8.82 -20.03
N PRO A 149 9.35 7.91 -19.67
CA PRO A 149 9.99 7.02 -20.64
C PRO A 149 8.95 6.21 -21.41
N ASP A 150 9.25 5.89 -22.66
CA ASP A 150 8.43 4.95 -23.41
C ASP A 150 8.72 3.52 -22.94
N TYR A 151 7.66 2.72 -22.87
CA TYR A 151 7.73 1.32 -22.48
C TYR A 151 7.04 0.46 -23.55
N PRO A 152 7.52 -0.77 -23.81
CA PRO A 152 6.83 -1.69 -24.70
C PRO A 152 5.49 -2.13 -24.11
N VAL A 153 4.56 -2.55 -24.96
CA VAL A 153 3.32 -3.22 -24.53
C VAL A 153 3.67 -4.62 -24.03
N GLY A 154 3.24 -4.96 -22.82
CA GLY A 154 3.47 -6.29 -22.23
C GLY A 154 2.43 -7.34 -22.59
N GLU A 155 2.65 -8.56 -22.11
CA GLU A 155 1.83 -9.74 -22.35
C GLU A 155 0.76 -9.92 -21.26
N ILE A 156 -0.51 -9.85 -21.65
CA ILE A 156 -1.67 -9.89 -20.73
C ILE A 156 -1.64 -11.14 -19.83
N GLU A 157 -1.48 -12.34 -20.39
CA GLU A 157 -1.50 -13.58 -19.59
C GLU A 157 -0.29 -13.69 -18.64
N SER A 158 0.86 -13.13 -19.04
CA SER A 158 2.04 -13.08 -18.14
C SER A 158 1.75 -12.16 -16.96
N GLY A 159 1.18 -10.98 -17.21
CA GLY A 159 0.78 -10.04 -16.17
C GLY A 159 -0.32 -10.60 -15.27
N ARG A 160 -1.29 -11.30 -15.85
CA ARG A 160 -2.36 -11.99 -15.14
C ARG A 160 -1.81 -13.04 -14.18
N ASN A 161 -0.86 -13.87 -14.61
CA ASN A 161 -0.20 -14.84 -13.73
C ASN A 161 0.57 -14.13 -12.61
N LEU A 162 1.36 -13.12 -12.98
CA LEU A 162 2.22 -12.39 -12.05
C LEU A 162 1.40 -11.71 -10.94
N TYR A 163 0.35 -10.97 -11.30
CA TYR A 163 -0.56 -10.27 -10.38
C TYR A 163 -1.07 -11.19 -9.27
N HIS A 164 -1.48 -12.40 -9.64
CA HIS A 164 -2.00 -13.36 -8.68
C HIS A 164 -0.87 -13.96 -7.82
N ARG A 165 0.31 -14.20 -8.38
CA ARG A 165 1.37 -15.00 -7.75
C ARG A 165 2.27 -14.25 -6.77
N ILE A 166 2.55 -12.97 -7.03
CA ILE A 166 3.60 -12.21 -6.30
C ILE A 166 3.10 -11.46 -5.07
N GLY A 167 1.82 -11.61 -4.71
CA GLY A 167 1.23 -11.00 -3.52
C GLY A 167 0.43 -9.72 -3.76
N CYS A 168 0.15 -9.30 -5.01
CA CYS A 168 -0.75 -8.16 -5.26
C CYS A 168 -2.15 -8.42 -4.68
N VAL A 169 -2.60 -9.68 -4.74
CA VAL A 169 -3.86 -10.17 -4.17
C VAL A 169 -3.90 -10.10 -2.64
N ALA A 170 -2.79 -9.85 -1.94
CA ALA A 170 -2.83 -9.60 -0.50
C ALA A 170 -3.65 -8.34 -0.16
N CYS A 171 -3.60 -7.34 -1.03
CA CYS A 171 -4.28 -6.05 -0.87
C CYS A 171 -5.42 -5.86 -1.87
N HIS A 172 -5.24 -6.31 -3.12
CA HIS A 172 -6.20 -6.12 -4.20
C HIS A 172 -7.09 -7.35 -4.42
N ALA A 173 -8.21 -7.22 -5.13
CA ALA A 173 -9.11 -8.35 -5.33
C ALA A 173 -8.52 -9.33 -6.34
N PRO A 174 -8.59 -10.65 -6.12
CA PRO A 174 -8.27 -11.59 -7.17
C PRO A 174 -9.29 -11.47 -8.30
N GLU A 175 -8.89 -11.87 -9.50
CA GLU A 175 -9.83 -12.03 -10.61
C GLU A 175 -10.82 -13.17 -10.29
N PRO A 176 -12.14 -12.92 -10.37
CA PRO A 176 -13.15 -13.95 -10.19
C PRO A 176 -12.94 -15.13 -11.15
N GLY A 177 -12.82 -16.33 -10.60
CA GLY A 177 -12.65 -17.55 -11.39
C GLY A 177 -11.20 -17.85 -11.79
N TYR A 178 -10.23 -16.98 -11.51
CA TYR A 178 -8.83 -17.32 -11.69
C TYR A 178 -8.44 -18.48 -10.78
N ARG A 179 -7.85 -19.53 -11.37
CA ARG A 179 -7.35 -20.70 -10.66
C ARG A 179 -5.81 -20.70 -10.73
N PRO A 180 -5.11 -20.52 -9.60
CA PRO A 180 -3.67 -20.73 -9.53
C PRO A 180 -3.26 -22.10 -10.08
N ALA A 181 -2.13 -22.15 -10.78
CA ALA A 181 -1.60 -23.38 -11.35
C ALA A 181 -1.27 -24.40 -10.24
N GLY A 182 -1.58 -25.68 -10.48
CA GLY A 182 -1.26 -26.78 -9.56
C GLY A 182 -2.30 -27.02 -8.46
N LEU A 183 -3.39 -26.26 -8.42
CA LEU A 183 -4.54 -26.60 -7.56
C LEU A 183 -5.31 -27.81 -8.14
N PRO A 184 -5.76 -28.76 -7.29
CA PRO A 184 -6.66 -29.83 -7.72
C PRO A 184 -7.94 -29.29 -8.37
N ASP A 185 -8.49 -30.00 -9.35
CA ASP A 185 -9.69 -29.58 -10.08
C ASP A 185 -10.90 -29.38 -9.16
N ASN A 186 -11.00 -30.17 -8.10
CA ASN A 186 -12.06 -30.10 -7.09
C ASN A 186 -11.79 -29.11 -5.95
N ALA A 187 -10.65 -28.41 -5.95
CA ALA A 187 -10.34 -27.42 -4.92
C ALA A 187 -11.30 -26.23 -5.02
N VAL A 188 -12.01 -25.96 -3.93
CA VAL A 188 -12.86 -24.79 -3.77
C VAL A 188 -11.98 -23.61 -3.37
N ILE A 189 -12.04 -22.53 -4.16
CA ILE A 189 -11.41 -21.25 -3.81
C ILE A 189 -12.48 -20.41 -3.15
N GLU A 190 -12.31 -20.14 -1.86
CA GLU A 190 -13.22 -19.30 -1.09
C GLU A 190 -13.17 -17.85 -1.60
N MET A 191 -14.31 -17.17 -1.53
CA MET A 191 -14.37 -15.74 -1.81
C MET A 191 -13.68 -14.97 -0.68
N THR A 192 -12.95 -13.93 -1.04
CA THR A 192 -12.30 -13.05 -0.06
C THR A 192 -13.35 -12.36 0.82
N GLY A 193 -13.21 -12.52 2.14
CA GLY A 193 -14.04 -11.88 3.15
C GLY A 193 -13.55 -10.49 3.55
N LEU A 194 -12.23 -10.24 3.52
CA LEU A 194 -11.65 -8.94 3.82
C LEU A 194 -11.70 -7.99 2.60
N ALA A 195 -11.95 -6.72 2.89
CA ALA A 195 -12.05 -5.66 1.89
C ALA A 195 -10.77 -5.53 1.05
N SER A 196 -10.92 -5.51 -0.27
CA SER A 196 -9.83 -5.29 -1.22
C SER A 196 -9.68 -3.80 -1.54
N VAL A 197 -8.43 -3.34 -1.66
CA VAL A 197 -8.10 -2.01 -2.16
C VAL A 197 -8.56 -1.89 -3.63
N PRO A 198 -9.41 -0.91 -3.98
CA PRO A 198 -9.85 -0.73 -5.36
C PRO A 198 -8.71 -0.29 -6.28
N MET A 199 -8.70 -0.79 -7.51
CA MET A 199 -7.66 -0.54 -8.53
C MET A 199 -8.07 0.47 -9.61
N ASN A 200 -9.14 1.23 -9.38
CA ASN A 200 -9.73 2.19 -10.33
C ASN A 200 -8.73 3.25 -10.86
N LEU A 201 -7.55 3.38 -10.25
CA LEU A 201 -6.47 4.22 -10.78
C LEU A 201 -5.95 3.71 -12.13
N ALA A 202 -5.93 2.39 -12.36
CA ALA A 202 -5.49 1.80 -13.63
C ALA A 202 -6.36 2.26 -14.82
N ASP A 203 -7.65 2.52 -14.58
CA ASP A 203 -8.56 3.08 -15.58
C ASP A 203 -8.24 4.54 -15.92
N LEU A 204 -7.67 5.29 -14.97
CA LEU A 204 -7.39 6.71 -15.08
C LEU A 204 -6.06 7.02 -15.77
N TYR A 205 -5.09 6.12 -15.72
CA TYR A 205 -3.76 6.29 -16.31
C TYR A 205 -3.72 5.66 -17.70
N ASP A 206 -2.91 6.21 -18.61
CA ASP A 206 -2.63 5.53 -19.88
C ASP A 206 -1.69 4.33 -19.62
N LEU A 207 -1.48 3.49 -20.63
CA LEU A 207 -0.66 2.30 -20.44
C LEU A 207 0.77 2.64 -19.98
N ARG A 208 1.40 3.66 -20.57
CA ARG A 208 2.78 4.06 -20.28
C ARG A 208 2.94 4.60 -18.85
N THR A 209 2.06 5.49 -18.44
CA THR A 209 2.05 6.09 -17.09
C THR A 209 1.64 5.06 -16.02
N LEU A 210 0.81 4.08 -16.37
CA LEU A 210 0.53 2.94 -15.50
C LEU A 210 1.79 2.08 -15.30
N THR A 211 2.51 1.72 -16.38
CA THR A 211 3.79 1.00 -16.29
C THR A 211 4.79 1.77 -15.40
N HIS A 212 4.94 3.06 -15.65
CA HIS A 212 5.83 3.91 -14.86
C HIS A 212 5.45 3.94 -13.38
N PHE A 213 4.15 4.05 -13.08
CA PHE A 213 3.65 3.98 -11.71
C PHE A 213 3.93 2.63 -11.04
N LEU A 214 3.83 1.50 -11.76
CA LEU A 214 4.14 0.18 -11.20
C LEU A 214 5.63 0.03 -10.86
N LEU A 215 6.52 0.67 -11.62
CA LEU A 215 7.95 0.74 -11.33
C LEU A 215 8.28 1.68 -10.17
N HIS A 216 7.52 2.78 -10.03
CA HIS A 216 7.80 3.85 -9.06
C HIS A 216 6.55 4.28 -8.28
N PRO A 217 5.88 3.38 -7.53
CA PRO A 217 4.55 3.62 -6.99
C PRO A 217 4.51 4.75 -5.96
N ASN A 218 5.63 5.00 -5.31
CA ASN A 218 5.75 6.00 -4.26
C ASN A 218 6.30 7.34 -4.75
N GLU A 219 6.74 7.48 -6.01
CA GLU A 219 7.39 8.70 -6.54
C GLU A 219 6.58 9.96 -6.25
N HIS A 220 5.31 9.96 -6.66
CA HIS A 220 4.39 11.08 -6.45
C HIS A 220 3.46 10.91 -5.24
N ARG A 221 3.53 9.76 -4.56
CA ARG A 221 2.72 9.44 -3.38
C ARG A 221 3.64 8.97 -2.27
N PRO A 222 4.32 9.89 -1.55
CA PRO A 222 5.28 9.48 -0.53
C PRO A 222 4.65 8.67 0.62
N SER A 223 3.40 8.96 0.98
CA SER A 223 2.59 8.11 1.88
C SER A 223 1.69 7.12 1.14
N GLY A 224 2.04 6.76 -0.10
CA GLY A 224 1.40 5.68 -0.83
C GLY A 224 1.56 4.36 -0.09
N ARG A 225 0.47 3.59 0.00
CA ARG A 225 0.49 2.28 0.67
C ARG A 225 0.87 1.14 -0.28
N MET A 226 0.95 1.41 -1.59
CA MET A 226 1.45 0.45 -2.57
C MET A 226 2.99 0.49 -2.51
N PRO A 227 3.63 -0.55 -1.96
CA PRO A 227 5.08 -0.57 -1.86
C PRO A 227 5.71 -0.85 -3.22
N ASP A 228 7.01 -0.63 -3.33
CA ASP A 228 7.77 -0.96 -4.52
C ASP A 228 8.14 -2.46 -4.48
N PHE A 229 7.58 -3.23 -5.42
CA PHE A 229 7.83 -4.67 -5.54
C PHE A 229 9.15 -4.99 -6.24
N GLN A 230 9.95 -3.98 -6.60
CA GLN A 230 11.20 -4.10 -7.36
C GLN A 230 11.00 -4.84 -8.69
N LEU A 231 9.88 -4.52 -9.36
CA LEU A 231 9.52 -5.11 -10.64
C LEU A 231 10.58 -4.76 -11.68
N THR A 232 10.92 -5.73 -12.52
CA THR A 232 11.62 -5.46 -13.77
C THR A 232 10.70 -4.72 -14.74
N GLU A 233 11.27 -4.04 -15.74
CA GLU A 233 10.49 -3.38 -16.79
C GLU A 233 9.47 -4.34 -17.43
N LYS A 234 9.90 -5.57 -17.75
CA LYS A 234 9.02 -6.59 -18.33
C LYS A 234 7.86 -6.95 -17.41
N GLU A 235 8.13 -7.17 -16.13
CA GLU A 235 7.09 -7.50 -15.15
C GLU A 235 6.07 -6.34 -15.01
N ALA A 236 6.56 -5.10 -15.01
CA ALA A 236 5.70 -3.92 -14.95
C ALA A 236 4.87 -3.73 -16.23
N THR A 237 5.44 -3.94 -17.42
CA THR A 237 4.68 -3.82 -18.68
C THR A 237 3.64 -4.93 -18.85
N ASP A 238 3.98 -6.17 -18.47
CA ASP A 238 3.04 -7.29 -18.48
C ASP A 238 1.86 -7.01 -17.52
N LEU A 239 2.15 -6.53 -16.30
CA LEU A 239 1.12 -6.13 -15.32
C LEU A 239 0.27 -4.98 -15.82
N ALA A 240 0.87 -3.93 -16.40
CA ALA A 240 0.14 -2.80 -16.94
C ALA A 240 -0.79 -3.24 -18.08
N ALA A 241 -0.33 -4.12 -18.97
CA ALA A 241 -1.15 -4.67 -20.06
C ALA A 241 -2.34 -5.45 -19.52
N TYR A 242 -2.13 -6.32 -18.52
CA TYR A 242 -3.21 -7.03 -17.84
C TYR A 242 -4.22 -6.06 -17.21
N LEU A 243 -3.76 -5.14 -16.36
CA LEU A 243 -4.64 -4.20 -15.66
C LEU A 243 -5.37 -3.22 -16.59
N LYS A 244 -4.84 -2.97 -17.78
CA LYS A 244 -5.47 -2.12 -18.81
C LYS A 244 -6.44 -2.89 -19.71
N ALA A 245 -6.39 -4.22 -19.70
CA ALA A 245 -7.27 -5.04 -20.50
C ALA A 245 -8.74 -4.88 -20.07
N GLY A 246 -9.64 -5.08 -21.02
CA GLY A 246 -11.06 -5.16 -20.77
C GLY A 246 -11.46 -6.43 -20.00
N PRO A 247 -12.76 -6.58 -19.72
CA PRO A 247 -13.31 -7.77 -19.05
C PRO A 247 -13.10 -9.08 -19.81
N ASP A 248 -12.88 -8.99 -21.11
CA ASP A 248 -12.57 -10.08 -22.04
C ASP A 248 -11.06 -10.32 -22.20
N LEU A 249 -10.22 -9.67 -21.37
CA LEU A 249 -8.76 -9.73 -21.42
C LEU A 249 -8.19 -9.30 -22.78
N THR A 250 -8.83 -8.32 -23.41
CA THR A 250 -8.32 -7.67 -24.62
C THR A 250 -7.91 -6.24 -24.30
N LEU A 251 -6.81 -5.78 -24.90
CA LEU A 251 -6.41 -4.39 -24.77
C LEU A 251 -7.35 -3.48 -25.59
N PRO A 252 -7.71 -2.29 -25.06
CA PRO A 252 -8.43 -1.29 -25.86
C PRO A 252 -7.63 -0.87 -27.09
N ASP A 253 -8.33 -0.52 -28.18
CA ASP A 253 -7.70 -0.01 -29.41
C ASP A 253 -6.87 1.26 -29.16
N ASP A 254 -7.31 2.10 -28.22
CA ASP A 254 -6.61 3.30 -27.78
C ASP A 254 -5.96 3.10 -26.40
N LEU A 255 -4.65 2.85 -26.43
CA LEU A 255 -3.81 2.69 -25.24
C LEU A 255 -3.33 4.04 -24.65
N SER A 256 -3.52 5.13 -25.40
CA SER A 256 -3.20 6.51 -25.05
C SER A 256 -4.39 7.32 -24.54
N GLY A 257 -5.61 6.77 -24.59
CA GLY A 257 -6.88 7.48 -24.33
C GLY A 257 -7.08 8.02 -22.92
N ALA A 258 -6.09 7.88 -22.04
CA ALA A 258 -6.06 8.64 -20.79
C ALA A 258 -5.42 10.04 -20.92
N LEU A 259 -4.59 10.29 -21.93
CA LEU A 259 -3.83 11.53 -22.14
C LEU A 259 -4.12 12.24 -23.47
N ASP A 260 -4.86 11.63 -24.40
CA ASP A 260 -5.22 12.29 -25.66
C ASP A 260 -6.73 12.59 -25.77
N PRO A 261 -7.14 13.85 -25.60
CA PRO A 261 -8.45 14.30 -26.05
C PRO A 261 -8.31 15.38 -27.14
N ASP A 262 -7.48 15.19 -28.17
CA ASP A 262 -7.53 15.89 -29.48
C ASP A 262 -7.67 17.44 -29.44
N GLY A 263 -7.08 18.10 -28.45
CA GLY A 263 -7.01 19.55 -28.40
C GLY A 263 -5.81 20.03 -27.61
N ALA A 264 -4.97 20.87 -28.23
CA ALA A 264 -4.04 21.70 -27.50
C ALA A 264 -4.87 22.53 -26.50
N PHE A 265 -4.95 22.06 -25.25
CA PHE A 265 -5.53 22.83 -24.16
C PHE A 265 -4.76 24.15 -24.09
N ALA A 266 -5.36 25.21 -24.61
CA ALA A 266 -4.71 26.50 -24.76
C ALA A 266 -4.38 27.04 -23.36
N ARG A 267 -3.09 27.08 -23.05
CA ARG A 267 -2.60 27.56 -21.77
C ARG A 267 -2.62 29.07 -21.78
N ASP A 268 -3.39 29.65 -20.86
CA ASP A 268 -3.40 31.09 -20.64
C ASP A 268 -2.46 31.42 -19.46
N PRO A 269 -1.33 32.12 -19.70
CA PRO A 269 -0.38 32.47 -18.65
C PRO A 269 -1.00 33.25 -17.49
N ALA A 270 -2.00 34.10 -17.75
CA ALA A 270 -2.66 34.86 -16.69
C ALA A 270 -3.49 33.94 -15.78
N LEU A 271 -4.22 32.98 -16.38
CA LEU A 271 -4.97 31.98 -15.61
C LEU A 271 -4.05 30.99 -14.87
N VAL A 272 -2.88 30.66 -15.43
CA VAL A 272 -1.87 29.83 -14.75
C VAL A 272 -1.41 30.52 -13.47
N GLU A 273 -1.11 31.82 -13.52
CA GLU A 273 -0.67 32.56 -12.33
C GLU A 273 -1.82 32.76 -11.33
N GLN A 274 -3.03 33.07 -11.81
CA GLN A 274 -4.21 33.10 -10.96
C GLN A 274 -4.46 31.76 -10.27
N GLY A 275 -4.34 30.65 -11.01
CA GLY A 275 -4.49 29.30 -10.50
C GLY A 275 -3.44 28.95 -9.45
N ARG A 276 -2.19 29.36 -9.64
CA ARG A 276 -1.12 29.21 -8.64
C ARG A 276 -1.46 29.94 -7.35
N ALA A 277 -1.93 31.19 -7.45
CA ALA A 277 -2.34 31.97 -6.28
C ALA A 277 -3.56 31.33 -5.58
N LEU A 278 -4.54 30.87 -6.35
CA LEU A 278 -5.71 30.15 -5.82
C LEU A 278 -5.31 28.85 -5.11
N PHE A 279 -4.34 28.10 -5.63
CA PHE A 279 -3.87 26.85 -5.02
C PHE A 279 -3.37 27.08 -3.59
N ALA A 280 -2.66 28.18 -3.35
CA ALA A 280 -2.20 28.56 -2.01
C ALA A 280 -3.32 29.11 -1.12
N THR A 281 -4.18 29.99 -1.65
CA THR A 281 -5.24 30.64 -0.86
C THR A 281 -6.39 29.70 -0.51
N LYS A 282 -6.69 28.72 -1.38
CA LYS A 282 -7.64 27.62 -1.13
C LYS A 282 -7.05 26.50 -0.29
N ASN A 283 -5.82 26.67 0.23
CA ASN A 283 -5.14 25.76 1.14
C ASN A 283 -4.89 24.35 0.57
N CYS A 284 -4.77 24.22 -0.76
CA CYS A 284 -4.43 22.94 -1.41
C CYS A 284 -3.05 22.43 -0.93
N THR A 285 -2.16 23.36 -0.57
CA THR A 285 -0.82 23.10 0.00
C THR A 285 -0.83 22.45 1.39
N ALA A 286 -1.98 22.31 2.04
CA ALA A 286 -2.10 21.50 3.26
C ALA A 286 -1.97 19.99 2.98
N CYS A 287 -2.31 19.55 1.76
CA CYS A 287 -2.32 18.13 1.39
C CYS A 287 -1.51 17.81 0.12
N HIS A 288 -1.13 18.81 -0.66
CA HIS A 288 -0.43 18.63 -1.93
C HIS A 288 0.88 19.42 -1.99
N LEU A 289 1.92 18.77 -2.53
CA LEU A 289 3.16 19.42 -2.93
C LEU A 289 3.10 19.77 -4.41
N VAL A 290 3.79 20.85 -4.77
CA VAL A 290 3.98 21.30 -6.15
C VAL A 290 5.45 21.69 -6.35
N PRO A 291 5.96 21.76 -7.59
CA PRO A 291 7.31 22.23 -7.86
C PRO A 291 7.60 23.57 -7.18
N GLY A 292 8.70 23.65 -6.44
CA GLY A 292 9.10 24.84 -5.69
C GLY A 292 8.52 24.99 -4.27
N SER A 293 7.75 24.01 -3.78
CA SER A 293 7.20 24.02 -2.41
C SER A 293 8.19 23.59 -1.30
N GLU A 294 9.41 23.18 -1.66
CA GLU A 294 10.45 22.67 -0.74
C GLU A 294 9.96 21.56 0.23
N GLY A 295 8.91 20.81 -0.13
CA GLY A 295 8.35 19.77 0.73
C GLY A 295 7.60 20.28 1.96
N LYS A 296 7.29 21.59 2.03
CA LYS A 296 6.66 22.21 3.20
C LYS A 296 5.15 22.36 3.00
N THR A 297 4.37 21.84 3.94
CA THR A 297 2.94 22.14 4.08
C THR A 297 2.76 23.32 5.04
N GLY A 298 1.68 24.10 4.84
CA GLY A 298 1.33 25.17 5.77
C GLY A 298 0.87 24.63 7.14
N PRO A 299 0.93 25.44 8.22
CA PRO A 299 0.41 25.04 9.52
C PRO A 299 -1.12 24.84 9.49
N PRO A 300 -1.69 24.04 10.40
CA PRO A 300 -3.14 23.86 10.50
C PRO A 300 -3.84 25.20 10.74
N ARG A 301 -4.89 25.47 9.96
CA ARG A 301 -5.63 26.76 9.95
C ARG A 301 -7.06 26.66 10.50
N ALA A 302 -7.51 25.47 10.90
CA ALA A 302 -8.85 25.23 11.41
C ALA A 302 -8.85 25.01 12.93
N ARG A 303 -10.05 24.93 13.51
CA ARG A 303 -10.25 24.61 14.94
C ARG A 303 -9.50 23.31 15.31
N PRO A 304 -8.80 23.23 16.44
CA PRO A 304 -8.15 21.99 16.89
C PRO A 304 -9.13 20.83 17.00
N LEU A 305 -8.64 19.58 16.89
CA LEU A 305 -9.49 18.38 16.92
C LEU A 305 -10.38 18.30 18.17
N LEU A 306 -9.87 18.70 19.34
CA LEU A 306 -10.61 18.69 20.62
C LEU A 306 -11.79 19.67 20.67
N GLU A 307 -11.83 20.65 19.77
CA GLU A 307 -12.86 21.69 19.72
C GLU A 307 -13.89 21.43 18.60
N LEU A 308 -13.83 20.26 17.96
CA LEU A 308 -14.76 19.91 16.89
C LEU A 308 -16.08 19.39 17.43
N GLU A 309 -17.16 20.07 17.02
CA GLU A 309 -18.52 19.64 17.30
C GLU A 309 -19.03 18.70 16.21
N THR A 310 -19.59 17.56 16.60
CA THR A 310 -20.05 16.50 15.68
C THR A 310 -21.57 16.38 15.56
N GLY A 311 -22.30 17.18 16.33
CA GLY A 311 -23.78 17.21 16.37
C GLY A 311 -24.43 18.30 15.52
N GLY A 312 -23.64 19.21 14.92
CA GLY A 312 -24.15 20.29 14.09
C GLY A 312 -24.51 19.87 12.66
N SER A 313 -25.42 20.62 12.03
CA SER A 313 -25.68 20.52 10.59
C SER A 313 -24.61 21.29 9.81
N GLY A 314 -23.54 20.63 9.40
CA GLY A 314 -22.44 21.22 8.62
C GLY A 314 -21.13 20.47 8.79
N GLY A 315 -20.05 20.92 8.13
CA GLY A 315 -18.73 20.31 8.29
C GLY A 315 -18.54 18.99 7.52
N CYS A 316 -17.50 18.24 7.87
CA CYS A 316 -17.14 16.95 7.27
C CYS A 316 -18.22 15.86 7.41
N PHE A 317 -19.17 16.05 8.34
CA PHE A 317 -20.30 15.14 8.60
C PHE A 317 -21.53 15.41 7.75
N SER A 318 -21.49 16.43 6.89
CA SER A 318 -22.59 16.78 6.00
C SER A 318 -22.96 15.60 5.09
N GLN A 319 -24.25 15.36 4.86
CA GLN A 319 -24.73 14.32 3.94
C GLN A 319 -24.50 14.66 2.46
N ARG A 320 -24.34 15.95 2.15
CA ARG A 320 -24.06 16.47 0.81
C ARG A 320 -22.96 17.53 0.90
N PRO A 321 -22.23 17.80 -0.20
CA PRO A 321 -21.34 18.94 -0.26
C PRO A 321 -22.12 20.21 0.11
N VAL A 322 -21.64 20.91 1.12
CA VAL A 322 -22.09 22.26 1.45
C VAL A 322 -21.12 23.25 0.84
N GLY A 323 -21.53 24.50 0.70
CA GLY A 323 -20.62 25.53 0.24
C GLY A 323 -19.58 25.95 1.29
N GLY A 324 -18.61 26.75 0.84
CA GLY A 324 -17.51 27.29 1.64
C GLY A 324 -16.26 26.44 1.60
N ALA A 325 -15.30 26.77 2.47
CA ALA A 325 -13.97 26.13 2.53
C ALA A 325 -13.96 24.77 3.25
N VAL A 326 -15.10 24.08 3.35
CA VAL A 326 -15.23 22.83 4.10
C VAL A 326 -15.08 21.64 3.15
N PRO A 327 -14.07 20.77 3.34
CA PRO A 327 -13.92 19.60 2.49
C PRO A 327 -15.05 18.58 2.67
N PHE A 328 -15.55 18.03 1.56
CA PHE A 328 -16.54 16.96 1.58
C PHE A 328 -15.91 15.61 1.23
N TYR A 329 -15.73 14.74 2.23
CA TYR A 329 -15.20 13.39 2.05
C TYR A 329 -16.28 12.38 1.61
N GLY A 330 -17.56 12.62 1.94
CA GLY A 330 -18.63 11.65 1.70
C GLY A 330 -18.47 10.38 2.52
N LEU A 331 -18.16 10.55 3.81
CA LEU A 331 -18.05 9.48 4.80
C LEU A 331 -19.36 8.69 4.88
N ASP A 332 -19.24 7.38 5.09
CA ASP A 332 -20.39 6.54 5.45
C ASP A 332 -20.76 6.68 6.94
N GLU A 333 -21.80 5.98 7.39
CA GLU A 333 -22.26 6.09 8.77
C GLU A 333 -21.31 5.43 9.78
N VAL A 334 -20.59 4.37 9.41
CA VAL A 334 -19.64 3.68 10.30
C VAL A 334 -18.40 4.55 10.50
N GLN A 335 -17.86 5.15 9.43
CA GLN A 335 -16.76 6.11 9.47
C GLN A 335 -17.14 7.35 10.30
N LYS A 336 -18.36 7.88 10.15
CA LYS A 336 -18.84 8.98 10.99
C LYS A 336 -18.88 8.58 12.46
N ARG A 337 -19.44 7.41 12.80
CA ARG A 337 -19.45 6.89 14.19
C ARG A 337 -18.04 6.76 14.75
N ALA A 338 -17.13 6.15 13.98
CA ALA A 338 -15.74 5.97 14.37
C ALA A 338 -15.03 7.31 14.63
N ILE A 339 -15.15 8.29 13.73
CA ILE A 339 -14.57 9.62 13.94
C ILE A 339 -15.17 10.31 15.17
N ARG A 340 -16.49 10.20 15.41
CA ARG A 340 -17.09 10.73 16.65
C ARG A 340 -16.50 10.09 17.90
N ALA A 341 -16.39 8.76 17.91
CA ALA A 341 -15.83 8.02 19.04
C ALA A 341 -14.35 8.39 19.27
N ALA A 342 -13.57 8.55 18.19
CA ALA A 342 -12.18 9.01 18.27
C ALA A 342 -12.06 10.42 18.83
N LEU A 343 -12.90 11.37 18.38
CA LEU A 343 -12.89 12.74 18.90
C LEU A 343 -13.20 12.81 20.41
N VAL A 344 -14.07 11.92 20.91
CA VAL A 344 -14.30 11.76 22.36
C VAL A 344 -13.04 11.20 23.04
N ARG A 345 -12.46 10.13 22.48
CA ARG A 345 -11.24 9.50 23.02
C ARG A 345 -10.03 10.44 23.07
N LEU A 346 -9.91 11.39 22.12
CA LEU A 346 -8.83 12.38 22.12
C LEU A 346 -8.73 13.18 23.43
N ALA A 347 -9.83 13.30 24.18
CA ALA A 347 -9.84 13.98 25.49
C ALA A 347 -8.97 13.28 26.54
N GLU A 348 -8.72 11.97 26.40
CA GLU A 348 -7.81 11.19 27.26
C GLU A 348 -6.36 11.63 27.09
N LYS A 349 -5.98 12.09 25.88
CA LYS A 349 -4.63 12.56 25.53
C LYS A 349 -3.53 11.52 25.80
N SER A 350 -3.87 10.25 25.74
CA SER A 350 -2.96 9.13 25.96
C SER A 350 -2.50 8.53 24.63
N PRO A 351 -1.22 8.64 24.26
CA PRO A 351 -0.69 7.95 23.09
C PRO A 351 -0.63 6.42 23.31
N PRO A 352 -0.62 5.62 22.23
CA PRO A 352 -0.31 4.19 22.35
C PRO A 352 1.13 3.99 22.85
N GLU A 353 1.35 2.90 23.59
CA GLU A 353 2.66 2.52 24.15
C GLU A 353 3.05 1.10 23.73
N GLY A 354 4.33 0.77 23.82
CA GLY A 354 4.84 -0.59 23.55
C GLY A 354 4.35 -1.19 22.23
N ALA A 355 3.80 -2.40 22.29
CA ALA A 355 3.26 -3.14 21.15
C ALA A 355 2.10 -2.44 20.43
N ALA A 356 1.32 -1.59 21.11
CA ALA A 356 0.23 -0.84 20.47
C ALA A 356 0.76 0.19 19.46
N ARG A 357 1.98 0.72 19.64
CA ARG A 357 2.64 1.60 18.66
C ARG A 357 3.02 0.82 17.39
N ILE A 358 3.46 -0.43 17.55
CA ILE A 358 3.74 -1.33 16.40
C ILE A 358 2.45 -1.64 15.66
N ASP A 359 1.40 -2.05 16.37
CA ASP A 359 0.10 -2.36 15.78
C ASP A 359 -0.45 -1.17 14.96
N TRP A 360 -0.40 0.04 15.53
CA TRP A 360 -0.76 1.28 14.84
C TRP A 360 -0.01 1.41 13.50
N ARG A 361 1.32 1.30 13.51
CA ARG A 361 2.14 1.45 12.29
C ARG A 361 1.90 0.32 11.29
N MET A 362 1.74 -0.92 11.74
CA MET A 362 1.45 -2.07 10.86
C MET A 362 0.09 -1.94 10.16
N LYS A 363 -0.92 -1.37 10.83
CA LYS A 363 -2.22 -1.04 10.22
C LYS A 363 -2.11 0.08 9.18
N LEU A 364 -1.36 1.15 9.47
CA LEU A 364 -1.18 2.27 8.54
C LEU A 364 -0.43 1.86 7.27
N LEU A 365 0.61 1.04 7.41
CA LEU A 365 1.43 0.54 6.31
C LEU A 365 0.85 -0.71 5.63
N ASN A 366 -0.27 -1.22 6.15
CA ASN A 366 -0.93 -2.45 5.69
C ASN A 366 -0.04 -3.71 5.73
N CYS A 367 0.95 -3.75 6.63
CA CYS A 367 1.85 -4.90 6.79
C CYS A 367 1.09 -6.19 7.12
N TYR A 368 -0.04 -6.06 7.82
CA TYR A 368 -0.93 -7.16 8.17
C TYR A 368 -1.66 -7.82 7.00
N ALA A 369 -1.54 -7.29 5.78
CA ALA A 369 -2.05 -7.95 4.58
C ALA A 369 -1.26 -9.23 4.25
N CYS A 370 0.02 -9.26 4.59
CA CYS A 370 0.93 -10.37 4.34
C CYS A 370 1.44 -11.02 5.62
N HIS A 371 1.77 -10.22 6.63
CA HIS A 371 2.44 -10.68 7.84
C HIS A 371 1.48 -10.82 9.02
N GLY A 372 1.60 -11.91 9.78
CA GLY A 372 1.00 -12.00 11.11
C GLY A 372 1.92 -11.37 12.17
N ARG A 373 1.33 -10.79 13.21
CA ARG A 373 2.03 -10.45 14.44
C ARG A 373 1.10 -10.47 15.64
N ASP A 374 1.50 -11.12 16.72
CA ASP A 374 0.79 -11.23 18.00
C ASP A 374 -0.67 -11.71 17.79
N GLY A 375 -0.86 -12.62 16.82
CA GLY A 375 -2.17 -13.15 16.42
C GLY A 375 -3.02 -12.23 15.53
N ILE A 376 -2.50 -11.06 15.12
CA ILE A 376 -3.16 -10.09 14.26
C ILE A 376 -2.63 -10.19 12.83
N GLY A 377 -3.52 -10.16 11.84
CA GLY A 377 -3.15 -10.10 10.42
C GLY A 377 -2.76 -11.45 9.82
N GLY A 378 -1.80 -11.42 8.90
CA GLY A 378 -1.47 -12.51 8.00
C GLY A 378 -2.29 -12.49 6.71
N ALA A 379 -1.81 -13.21 5.70
CA ALA A 379 -2.58 -13.45 4.48
C ALA A 379 -3.92 -14.10 4.86
N GLU A 380 -5.02 -13.52 4.38
CA GLU A 380 -6.35 -14.11 4.55
C GLU A 380 -6.37 -15.52 3.93
N THR A 381 -6.99 -16.50 4.60
CA THR A 381 -6.97 -17.90 4.13
C THR A 381 -7.46 -18.06 2.69
N SER A 382 -8.51 -17.33 2.29
CA SER A 382 -9.00 -17.30 0.90
C SER A 382 -8.01 -16.70 -0.11
N ARG A 383 -7.02 -15.94 0.36
CA ARG A 383 -5.97 -15.30 -0.45
C ARG A 383 -4.67 -16.10 -0.48
N GLU A 384 -4.42 -16.96 0.50
CA GLU A 384 -3.19 -17.77 0.59
C GLU A 384 -2.94 -18.59 -0.67
N VAL A 385 -4.01 -19.09 -1.31
CA VAL A 385 -3.91 -19.92 -2.53
C VAL A 385 -3.28 -19.21 -3.72
N TYR A 386 -3.30 -17.87 -3.73
CA TYR A 386 -2.72 -17.07 -4.80
C TYR A 386 -1.22 -16.83 -4.60
N PHE A 387 -0.73 -16.84 -3.36
CA PHE A 387 0.70 -16.73 -3.09
C PHE A 387 1.44 -17.94 -3.69
N GLY A 388 2.36 -17.66 -4.60
CA GLY A 388 3.07 -18.71 -5.33
C GLY A 388 4.26 -19.30 -4.59
N PHE A 389 4.50 -20.58 -4.86
CA PHE A 389 5.81 -21.22 -4.65
C PHE A 389 6.77 -20.78 -5.75
N ALA A 390 8.05 -20.55 -5.48
CA ALA A 390 9.03 -20.19 -6.52
C ALA A 390 9.34 -21.35 -7.48
N ASN A 391 9.34 -22.59 -6.98
CA ASN A 391 9.62 -23.82 -7.72
C ASN A 391 8.86 -25.03 -7.14
N GLU A 392 8.98 -26.20 -7.77
CA GLU A 392 8.29 -27.43 -7.32
C GLU A 392 8.80 -27.92 -5.96
N GLN A 393 10.11 -27.79 -5.69
CA GLN A 393 10.71 -28.20 -4.41
C GLN A 393 10.16 -27.38 -3.24
N ALA A 394 9.88 -26.10 -3.44
CA ALA A 394 9.29 -25.22 -2.42
C ALA A 394 7.93 -25.73 -1.90
N LYS A 395 7.20 -26.54 -2.68
CA LYS A 395 5.92 -27.14 -2.24
C LYS A 395 6.09 -28.10 -1.05
N LEU A 396 7.28 -28.70 -0.90
CA LEU A 396 7.60 -29.56 0.23
C LEU A 396 7.48 -28.78 1.56
N LEU A 397 7.75 -27.48 1.56
CA LEU A 397 7.66 -26.63 2.76
C LEU A 397 6.22 -26.32 3.22
N GLY A 398 5.20 -26.79 2.47
CA GLY A 398 3.80 -26.52 2.75
C GLY A 398 3.52 -25.00 2.77
N ARG A 399 2.73 -24.53 3.75
CA ARG A 399 2.39 -23.10 3.87
C ARG A 399 3.61 -22.17 3.92
N ARG A 400 4.74 -22.63 4.47
CA ARG A 400 5.98 -21.82 4.58
C ARG A 400 6.70 -21.63 3.25
N GLY A 401 6.39 -22.45 2.25
CA GLY A 401 6.99 -22.36 0.93
C GLY A 401 6.42 -21.27 0.04
N HIS A 402 5.31 -20.63 0.44
CA HIS A 402 4.67 -19.58 -0.36
C HIS A 402 4.21 -18.36 0.44
N LEU A 403 4.05 -18.47 1.77
CA LEU A 403 3.62 -17.34 2.61
C LEU A 403 4.81 -16.57 3.22
N PRO A 404 4.74 -15.23 3.27
CA PRO A 404 5.67 -14.42 4.05
C PRO A 404 5.67 -14.82 5.54
N PRO A 405 6.81 -14.65 6.25
CA PRO A 405 6.91 -15.05 7.66
C PRO A 405 6.15 -14.09 8.59
N ASP A 406 5.74 -14.59 9.75
CA ASP A 406 5.24 -13.74 10.84
C ASP A 406 6.36 -12.88 11.44
N LEU A 407 5.95 -11.75 12.03
CA LEU A 407 6.83 -10.69 12.54
C LEU A 407 6.87 -10.64 14.08
N ASP A 408 6.40 -11.66 14.77
CA ASP A 408 6.48 -11.75 16.24
C ASP A 408 7.93 -11.56 16.71
N GLY A 409 8.19 -10.67 17.67
CA GLY A 409 9.53 -10.49 18.23
C GLY A 409 10.65 -10.20 17.21
N ILE A 410 10.34 -9.78 15.98
CA ILE A 410 11.30 -9.70 14.87
C ILE A 410 12.48 -8.76 15.16
N GLY A 411 12.27 -7.69 15.94
CA GLY A 411 13.33 -6.75 16.32
C GLY A 411 14.41 -7.36 17.24
N GLY A 412 14.06 -8.40 17.99
CA GLY A 412 15.01 -9.19 18.77
C GLY A 412 15.68 -10.31 17.98
N ARG A 413 15.15 -10.66 16.80
CA ARG A 413 15.70 -11.70 15.92
C ARG A 413 16.74 -11.13 14.96
N LEU A 414 16.43 -10.01 14.31
CA LEU A 414 17.24 -9.43 13.25
C LEU A 414 18.22 -8.39 13.78
N THR A 415 19.33 -8.21 13.07
CA THR A 415 20.22 -7.06 13.30
C THR A 415 19.49 -5.76 12.88
N PRO A 416 19.77 -4.61 13.52
CA PRO A 416 19.22 -3.33 13.09
C PRO A 416 19.47 -3.02 11.61
N ALA A 417 20.68 -3.35 11.13
CA ALA A 417 21.07 -3.17 9.73
C ALA A 417 20.25 -4.05 8.78
N TRP A 418 20.01 -5.32 9.13
CA TRP A 418 19.18 -6.19 8.29
C TRP A 418 17.72 -5.80 8.30
N LEU A 419 17.16 -5.39 9.44
CA LEU A 419 15.77 -4.93 9.52
C LEU A 419 15.55 -3.68 8.66
N ALA A 420 16.50 -2.74 8.69
CA ALA A 420 16.51 -1.58 7.79
C ALA A 420 16.52 -2.02 6.32
N ARG A 421 17.46 -2.90 5.95
CA ARG A 421 17.56 -3.46 4.60
C ARG A 421 16.26 -4.12 4.14
N ALA A 422 15.64 -4.96 4.98
CA ALA A 422 14.40 -5.66 4.63
C ALA A 422 13.19 -4.74 4.40
N LEU A 423 13.18 -3.54 4.99
CA LEU A 423 12.04 -2.60 4.90
C LEU A 423 12.18 -1.59 3.76
N HIS A 424 13.39 -1.08 3.50
CA HIS A 424 13.62 -0.02 2.52
C HIS A 424 14.72 -0.36 1.50
N GLY A 425 15.06 -1.64 1.35
CA GLY A 425 16.04 -2.16 0.40
C GLY A 425 17.51 -1.93 0.79
N ALA A 426 18.40 -2.60 0.07
CA ALA A 426 19.83 -2.34 0.10
C ALA A 426 20.19 -1.01 -0.60
N PRO A 427 21.27 -0.32 -0.18
CA PRO A 427 21.76 0.84 -0.92
C PRO A 427 22.15 0.48 -2.36
N GLU A 428 21.71 1.29 -3.33
CA GLU A 428 22.12 1.31 -4.74
C GLU A 428 21.94 0.02 -5.55
N GLY A 429 20.70 -0.24 -5.99
CA GLY A 429 20.42 -0.93 -7.26
C GLY A 429 20.77 -2.42 -7.35
N ARG A 430 21.20 -3.07 -6.27
CA ARG A 430 21.38 -4.53 -6.24
C ARG A 430 20.05 -5.18 -5.90
N LYS A 431 19.58 -6.08 -6.78
CA LYS A 431 18.50 -7.03 -6.43
C LYS A 431 18.95 -7.77 -5.17
N GLU A 432 18.12 -7.75 -4.14
CA GLU A 432 18.46 -8.41 -2.89
C GLU A 432 18.65 -9.91 -3.10
N GLU A 433 19.74 -10.47 -2.56
CA GLU A 433 19.86 -11.92 -2.43
C GLU A 433 18.71 -12.43 -1.58
N ALA A 434 17.83 -13.21 -2.22
CA ALA A 434 16.65 -13.75 -1.58
C ALA A 434 17.08 -14.80 -0.54
N VAL A 435 17.03 -14.42 0.74
CA VAL A 435 17.21 -15.35 1.88
C VAL A 435 16.19 -16.51 1.84
N ARG A 436 15.05 -16.29 1.15
CA ARG A 436 13.99 -17.28 0.96
C ARG A 436 13.75 -17.49 -0.53
N PRO A 437 14.65 -18.17 -1.25
CA PRO A 437 14.56 -18.34 -2.71
C PRO A 437 13.35 -19.19 -3.12
N TYR A 438 12.69 -19.83 -2.15
CA TYR A 438 11.49 -20.62 -2.34
C TYR A 438 10.18 -19.80 -2.39
N LEU A 439 10.17 -18.53 -1.98
CA LEU A 439 8.97 -17.67 -2.06
C LEU A 439 8.88 -17.00 -3.43
N ALA A 440 7.71 -17.06 -4.09
CA ALA A 440 7.47 -16.27 -5.31
C ALA A 440 7.11 -14.81 -5.01
N ALA A 441 6.48 -14.54 -3.87
CA ALA A 441 6.18 -13.19 -3.43
C ALA A 441 7.45 -12.54 -2.83
N PRO A 442 8.00 -11.48 -3.45
CA PRO A 442 9.14 -10.78 -2.87
C PRO A 442 8.68 -9.95 -1.66
N MET A 443 9.62 -9.65 -0.76
CA MET A 443 9.39 -8.59 0.24
C MET A 443 9.48 -7.24 -0.49
N PRO A 444 8.41 -6.45 -0.56
CA PRO A 444 8.46 -5.16 -1.23
C PRO A 444 9.16 -4.13 -0.33
N ILE A 445 9.70 -3.08 -0.94
CA ILE A 445 10.40 -2.01 -0.24
C ILE A 445 9.52 -0.77 -0.10
N TYR A 446 9.73 -0.06 0.99
CA TYR A 446 9.00 1.15 1.36
C TYR A 446 9.95 2.33 1.43
N ARG A 447 9.41 3.55 1.34
CA ARG A 447 10.19 4.76 1.60
C ARG A 447 10.69 4.76 3.04
N ARG A 448 11.99 5.00 3.21
CA ARG A 448 12.68 5.01 4.51
C ARG A 448 11.93 5.83 5.56
N GLU A 449 11.50 7.03 5.21
CA GLU A 449 10.83 7.96 6.12
C GLU A 449 9.51 7.40 6.68
N MET A 450 8.86 6.49 5.92
CA MET A 450 7.59 5.88 6.32
C MET A 450 7.76 4.65 7.24
N VAL A 451 8.89 3.94 7.12
CA VAL A 451 9.12 2.65 7.83
C VAL A 451 10.16 2.73 8.94
N ASP A 452 11.01 3.75 8.96
CA ASP A 452 12.00 3.96 10.02
C ASP A 452 11.37 4.03 11.42
N PRO A 453 10.24 4.73 11.64
CA PRO A 453 9.55 4.69 12.93
C PRO A 453 9.08 3.29 13.33
N LEU A 454 8.60 2.47 12.37
CA LEU A 454 8.22 1.08 12.66
C LEU A 454 9.45 0.23 12.99
N ARG A 455 10.55 0.39 12.24
CA ARG A 455 11.82 -0.31 12.51
C ARG A 455 12.31 -0.03 13.94
N GLU A 456 12.34 1.23 14.33
CA GLU A 456 12.79 1.64 15.67
C GLU A 456 11.91 1.06 16.75
N LEU A 457 10.59 1.09 16.58
CA LEU A 457 9.65 0.47 17.51
C LEU A 457 9.84 -1.04 17.62
N LEU A 458 10.06 -1.74 16.50
CA LEU A 458 10.33 -3.18 16.52
C LEU A 458 11.61 -3.47 17.32
N LEU A 459 12.67 -2.70 17.10
CA LEU A 459 13.94 -2.87 17.84
C LEU A 459 13.80 -2.54 19.32
N GLU A 460 13.03 -1.51 19.67
CA GLU A 460 12.79 -1.07 21.05
C GLU A 460 11.94 -2.08 21.83
N VAL A 461 10.80 -2.50 21.25
CA VAL A 461 9.81 -3.33 21.94
C VAL A 461 10.20 -4.79 21.96
N ASP A 462 10.87 -5.28 20.91
CA ASP A 462 11.33 -6.66 20.83
C ASP A 462 12.76 -6.84 21.37
N ASP A 463 13.36 -5.82 22.00
CA ASP A 463 14.76 -5.89 22.44
C ASP A 463 14.96 -7.05 23.42
N PRO A 464 15.87 -7.99 23.16
CA PRO A 464 16.12 -9.14 24.03
C PRO A 464 16.80 -8.77 25.36
N THR A 465 16.99 -7.48 25.68
CA THR A 465 17.75 -7.03 26.86
C THR A 465 17.09 -7.37 28.21
N ASP A 466 15.83 -7.84 28.22
CA ASP A 466 15.19 -8.45 29.39
C ASP A 466 15.61 -9.93 29.62
N ALA A 467 16.34 -10.56 28.70
CA ALA A 467 16.92 -11.89 28.88
C ALA A 467 18.31 -11.79 29.56
N ALA A 468 18.29 -11.91 30.88
CA ALA A 468 19.41 -12.05 31.81
C ALA A 468 20.76 -12.55 31.22
N GLY A 469 21.80 -11.72 31.38
CA GLY A 469 23.21 -12.16 31.47
C GLY A 469 23.82 -12.71 30.17
N ALA A 470 24.08 -11.84 29.19
CA ALA A 470 24.88 -12.20 28.02
C ALA A 470 26.29 -12.66 28.44
N ALA A 471 26.51 -13.97 28.47
CA ALA A 471 27.84 -14.53 28.60
C ALA A 471 28.66 -14.11 27.38
N ALA A 472 29.91 -13.68 27.59
CA ALA A 472 30.77 -13.19 26.51
C ALA A 472 30.88 -14.20 25.36
N ASP A 473 30.78 -13.72 24.13
CA ASP A 473 30.91 -14.50 22.91
C ASP A 473 32.20 -15.33 22.93
N LEU A 474 32.07 -16.63 22.63
CA LEU A 474 33.24 -17.50 22.48
C LEU A 474 33.85 -17.31 21.09
N PRO A 475 35.19 -17.27 20.97
CA PRO A 475 35.83 -17.40 19.66
C PRO A 475 35.56 -18.80 19.11
N GLY A 476 35.18 -18.89 17.83
CA GLY A 476 34.93 -20.14 17.12
C GLY A 476 36.04 -20.49 16.11
N ASN A 477 36.04 -21.74 15.65
CA ASN A 477 36.89 -22.28 14.60
C ASN A 477 36.05 -22.65 13.37
N GLY A 478 36.19 -21.88 12.28
CA GLY A 478 35.39 -22.08 11.07
C GLY A 478 35.53 -23.47 10.42
N ALA A 479 36.71 -24.11 10.48
CA ALA A 479 36.86 -25.45 9.93
C ALA A 479 36.09 -26.51 10.76
N ALA A 480 36.01 -26.32 12.08
CA ALA A 480 35.17 -27.16 12.93
C ALA A 480 33.67 -26.87 12.68
N GLY A 481 33.32 -25.61 12.44
CA GLY A 481 31.96 -25.19 12.08
C GLY A 481 31.44 -25.84 10.80
N GLU A 482 32.27 -25.87 9.75
CA GLU A 482 31.96 -26.57 8.49
C GLU A 482 31.71 -28.07 8.74
N ALA A 483 32.57 -28.71 9.51
CA ALA A 483 32.42 -30.12 9.87
C ALA A 483 31.13 -30.38 10.67
N ILE A 484 30.71 -29.45 11.53
CA ILE A 484 29.44 -29.53 12.26
C ILE A 484 28.25 -29.42 11.30
N PHE A 485 28.29 -28.48 10.34
CA PHE A 485 27.22 -28.29 9.37
C PHE A 485 26.93 -29.56 8.54
N HIS A 486 27.98 -30.27 8.12
CA HIS A 486 27.87 -31.52 7.37
C HIS A 486 27.66 -32.76 8.24
N GLY A 487 28.17 -32.74 9.47
CA GLY A 487 28.19 -33.89 10.38
C GLY A 487 27.15 -33.76 11.48
N LYS A 488 27.61 -33.46 12.70
CA LYS A 488 26.79 -33.51 13.93
C LYS A 488 25.53 -32.65 13.86
N GLY A 489 25.59 -31.50 13.21
CA GLY A 489 24.45 -30.59 13.06
C GLY A 489 23.44 -31.02 12.00
N GLU A 490 23.84 -31.91 11.06
CA GLU A 490 23.06 -32.33 9.88
C GLU A 490 22.38 -31.17 9.11
N CYS A 491 22.91 -29.95 9.23
CA CYS A 491 22.29 -28.73 8.71
C CYS A 491 22.18 -28.76 7.19
N VAL A 492 23.14 -29.39 6.51
CA VAL A 492 23.17 -29.59 5.05
C VAL A 492 21.97 -30.37 4.50
N ARG A 493 21.22 -31.10 5.34
CA ARG A 493 20.00 -31.77 4.88
C ARG A 493 18.94 -30.77 4.43
N CYS A 494 18.89 -29.61 5.09
CA CYS A 494 17.82 -28.63 4.93
C CYS A 494 18.31 -27.24 4.52
N HIS A 495 19.57 -26.89 4.71
CA HIS A 495 20.06 -25.52 4.52
C HIS A 495 21.15 -25.46 3.45
N ASP A 496 21.09 -24.40 2.64
CA ASP A 496 22.20 -23.96 1.79
C ASP A 496 23.18 -23.11 2.64
N ALA A 497 24.47 -23.11 2.28
CA ALA A 497 25.50 -22.25 2.87
C ALA A 497 26.67 -22.05 1.90
N GLY A 498 26.89 -20.83 1.42
CA GLY A 498 27.87 -20.48 0.40
C GLY A 498 27.65 -21.26 -0.90
N THR A 499 28.62 -22.12 -1.24
CA THR A 499 28.52 -23.01 -2.40
C THR A 499 27.87 -24.37 -2.07
N VAL A 500 27.65 -24.65 -0.79
CA VAL A 500 27.01 -25.89 -0.32
C VAL A 500 25.50 -25.79 -0.51
N ARG A 501 24.91 -26.85 -1.09
CA ARG A 501 23.48 -26.95 -1.36
C ARG A 501 22.83 -28.03 -0.51
N SER A 502 21.62 -27.74 -0.06
CA SER A 502 20.79 -28.65 0.72
C SER A 502 20.52 -29.96 -0.03
N THR A 503 20.54 -31.09 0.69
CA THR A 503 20.42 -32.42 0.08
C THR A 503 19.00 -33.00 0.09
N GLU A 504 18.13 -32.55 1.01
CA GLU A 504 16.79 -33.10 1.19
C GLU A 504 15.68 -32.05 1.08
N TRP A 505 15.82 -30.92 1.78
CA TRP A 505 14.78 -29.89 1.86
C TRP A 505 15.33 -28.51 1.48
N PRO A 506 14.61 -27.71 0.67
CA PRO A 506 15.05 -26.37 0.27
C PRO A 506 14.74 -25.34 1.38
N GLY A 507 15.38 -25.46 2.53
CA GLY A 507 15.20 -24.54 3.65
C GLY A 507 15.83 -23.18 3.40
N ILE A 508 15.90 -22.36 4.46
CA ILE A 508 16.46 -21.02 4.38
C ILE A 508 17.97 -21.09 4.10
N ASP A 509 18.47 -20.21 3.24
CA ASP A 509 19.92 -20.10 3.02
C ASP A 509 20.57 -19.48 4.27
N LEU A 510 21.53 -20.18 4.87
CA LEU A 510 22.21 -19.76 6.09
C LEU A 510 23.43 -18.88 5.85
N THR A 511 23.87 -18.69 4.59
CA THR A 511 25.04 -17.87 4.23
C THR A 511 24.99 -16.49 4.86
N LEU A 512 23.83 -15.84 4.80
CA LEU A 512 23.65 -14.46 5.27
C LEU A 512 23.27 -14.38 6.76
N SER A 513 23.26 -15.51 7.50
CA SER A 513 22.85 -15.53 8.91
C SER A 513 23.62 -14.56 9.79
N PRO A 514 24.95 -14.42 9.69
CA PRO A 514 25.70 -13.48 10.54
C PRO A 514 25.41 -12.01 10.26
N LEU A 515 25.05 -11.65 9.03
CA LEU A 515 24.62 -10.30 8.68
C LEU A 515 23.17 -10.05 9.09
N ARG A 516 22.35 -11.09 9.08
CA ARG A 516 20.89 -11.04 9.24
C ARG A 516 20.42 -11.15 10.68
N LEU A 517 20.93 -12.14 11.41
CA LEU A 517 20.45 -12.55 12.72
C LEU A 517 21.34 -12.00 13.81
N ARG A 518 20.75 -11.71 14.98
CA ARG A 518 21.55 -11.55 16.19
C ARG A 518 22.12 -12.92 16.57
N ARG A 519 23.41 -12.97 16.94
CA ARG A 519 24.08 -14.22 17.34
C ARG A 519 23.33 -14.96 18.44
N SER A 520 22.89 -14.24 19.48
CA SER A 520 22.10 -14.81 20.58
C SER A 520 20.84 -15.53 20.10
N TYR A 521 20.12 -14.95 19.14
CA TYR A 521 18.94 -15.57 18.55
C TYR A 521 19.29 -16.79 17.68
N PHE A 522 20.38 -16.73 16.92
CA PHE A 522 20.86 -17.89 16.16
C PHE A 522 21.23 -19.06 17.08
N GLU A 523 21.95 -18.80 18.16
CA GLU A 523 22.29 -19.83 19.14
C GLU A 523 21.04 -20.41 19.81
N GLU A 524 20.04 -19.59 20.13
CA GLU A 524 18.75 -20.04 20.68
C GLU A 524 18.02 -20.99 19.70
N ILE A 525 17.84 -20.57 18.43
CA ILE A 525 17.06 -21.36 17.47
C ILE A 525 17.74 -22.67 17.08
N VAL A 526 19.08 -22.73 17.07
CA VAL A 526 19.82 -23.97 16.79
C VAL A 526 19.78 -24.92 17.99
N ARG A 527 19.76 -24.40 19.23
CA ARG A 527 19.66 -25.21 20.46
C ARG A 527 18.29 -25.83 20.69
N ALA A 528 17.23 -25.15 20.26
CA ALA A 528 15.85 -25.59 20.45
C ALA A 528 15.02 -25.27 19.21
N PRO A 529 15.27 -25.96 18.08
CA PRO A 529 14.56 -25.71 16.82
C PRO A 529 13.07 -26.08 16.92
N SER A 530 12.67 -26.86 17.93
CA SER A 530 11.30 -27.35 18.15
C SER A 530 10.33 -26.28 18.69
N TRP A 531 10.82 -25.17 19.24
CA TRP A 531 10.03 -24.31 20.14
C TRP A 531 8.99 -23.38 19.47
N ARG A 532 8.78 -23.44 18.14
CA ARG A 532 7.76 -22.58 17.48
C ARG A 532 6.72 -23.22 16.56
N HIS A 533 6.66 -24.55 16.34
CA HIS A 533 5.51 -25.15 15.62
C HIS A 533 5.19 -26.62 15.98
N PRO A 534 3.90 -27.01 16.03
CA PRO A 534 3.50 -28.42 16.06
C PRO A 534 3.87 -29.08 14.72
N GLY A 535 4.72 -30.11 14.77
CA GLY A 535 5.11 -30.93 13.61
C GLY A 535 6.54 -30.74 13.09
N ALA A 536 7.41 -30.01 13.80
CA ALA A 536 8.85 -30.01 13.49
C ALA A 536 9.44 -31.41 13.74
N LEU A 537 10.21 -31.91 12.76
CA LEU A 537 11.05 -33.10 12.90
C LEU A 537 12.08 -32.84 14.02
N GLU A 538 12.02 -33.68 15.05
CA GLU A 538 12.93 -33.92 16.20
C GLU A 538 13.79 -32.77 16.78
N ASP A 539 13.74 -32.64 18.11
CA ASP A 539 14.54 -31.72 18.94
C ASP A 539 16.01 -32.20 19.11
N PRO A 540 16.93 -31.33 19.57
CA PRO A 540 18.01 -30.65 18.85
C PRO A 540 19.26 -31.50 18.56
N ALA A 541 20.10 -31.03 17.63
CA ALA A 541 21.42 -31.58 17.27
C ALA A 541 22.46 -31.68 18.42
N GLY A 542 22.07 -31.41 19.67
CA GLY A 542 22.92 -31.60 20.86
C GLY A 542 24.22 -30.78 20.83
N LEU A 543 24.21 -29.61 20.20
CA LEU A 543 25.40 -28.78 20.03
C LEU A 543 25.76 -28.03 21.32
N SER A 544 27.03 -28.09 21.70
CA SER A 544 27.61 -27.34 22.81
C SER A 544 27.72 -25.85 22.47
N ARG A 545 28.09 -25.03 23.46
CA ARG A 545 28.30 -23.60 23.24
C ARG A 545 29.51 -23.32 22.34
N GLU A 546 30.55 -24.14 22.46
CA GLU A 546 31.74 -24.11 21.62
C GLU A 546 31.40 -24.52 20.19
N GLU A 547 30.63 -25.59 20.01
CA GLU A 547 30.21 -26.06 18.67
C GLU A 547 29.32 -25.02 17.94
N LEU A 548 28.46 -24.30 18.67
CA LEU A 548 27.68 -23.19 18.09
C LEU A 548 28.56 -22.00 17.72
N ALA A 549 29.59 -21.70 18.53
CA ALA A 549 30.55 -20.66 18.20
C ALA A 549 31.37 -21.02 16.96
N ASP A 550 31.79 -22.28 16.83
CA ASP A 550 32.48 -22.81 15.65
C ASP A 550 31.60 -22.69 14.39
N LEU A 551 30.32 -23.12 14.48
CA LEU A 551 29.34 -22.99 13.40
C LEU A 551 29.13 -21.54 12.98
N TRP A 552 28.98 -20.63 13.95
CA TRP A 552 28.84 -19.19 13.71
C TRP A 552 30.08 -18.61 13.02
N ALA A 553 31.28 -18.94 13.49
CA ALA A 553 32.54 -18.47 12.90
C ALA A 553 32.72 -18.94 11.44
N TRP A 554 32.25 -20.15 11.11
CA TRP A 554 32.22 -20.61 9.73
C TRP A 554 31.26 -19.79 8.87
N LEU A 555 30.02 -19.59 9.33
CA LEU A 555 29.05 -18.77 8.60
C LEU A 555 29.54 -17.33 8.42
N GLU A 556 30.24 -16.75 9.40
CA GLU A 556 30.86 -15.42 9.28
C GLU A 556 31.89 -15.38 8.16
N SER A 557 32.69 -16.44 7.99
CA SER A 557 33.65 -16.52 6.90
C SER A 557 32.97 -16.56 5.53
N LEU A 558 31.80 -17.21 5.41
CA LEU A 558 31.02 -17.24 4.18
C LEU A 558 30.32 -15.91 3.86
N ALA A 559 29.88 -15.18 4.89
CA ALA A 559 29.14 -13.93 4.70
C ALA A 559 30.04 -12.73 4.33
N GLY A 560 31.36 -12.87 4.53
CA GLY A 560 32.36 -11.84 4.24
C GLY A 560 33.03 -11.97 2.87
N GLU A 561 32.78 -13.07 2.15
CA GLU A 561 33.18 -13.31 0.75
C GLU A 561 32.13 -12.75 -0.22
#